data_AF-A0A2T7DNI1-F1
#
_entry.id   AF-A0A2T7DNI1-F1
#
_cell.length_a   1.000
_cell.length_b   1.000
_cell.length_c   1.000
_cell.angle_alpha   90.00
_cell.angle_beta   90.00
_cell.angle_gamma   90.00
#
_symmetry.space_group_name_H-M   'P 1'
#
loop_
_entity.id
_entity.type
_entity.pdbx_description
1 polymer ?
#
loop_
_entity_poly.entity_id
_entity_poly.type
_entity_poly.pdbx_seq_one_letter_code
_entity_poly.pdbx_strand_id
1 'polypeptide(L)'
;MATRLGDYIEFRKDQIEKTIKELNEKKKCEDDYSVQKCIDIVDAIEELTDEQKVDCNELFQSEMNGQIFVGTKNQKVRLIWLKKKISQGNIPSFGHGGGSAFGAGASSME
;
A
#
# COMPACT_ATOMS: atom_id res chain seq x y z
N MET A 1 31.02 -45.51 5.18
CA MET A 1 30.95 -44.08 4.77
C MET A 1 29.71 -43.73 3.95
N ALA A 2 28.85 -44.69 3.56
CA ALA A 2 27.63 -44.43 2.77
C ALA A 2 26.47 -43.82 3.59
N THR A 3 26.37 -44.13 4.90
CA THR A 3 25.26 -43.66 5.76
C THR A 3 25.23 -42.13 5.93
N ARG A 4 26.39 -41.49 6.06
CA ARG A 4 26.48 -40.04 6.31
C ARG A 4 26.02 -39.19 5.12
N LEU A 5 26.18 -39.71 3.90
CA LEU A 5 25.72 -39.04 2.68
C LEU A 5 24.21 -39.19 2.49
N GLY A 6 23.65 -40.37 2.81
CA GLY A 6 22.21 -40.58 2.80
C GLY A 6 21.47 -39.67 3.78
N ASP A 7 21.98 -39.60 5.01
CA ASP A 7 21.43 -38.76 6.08
C ASP A 7 21.46 -37.26 5.72
N TYR A 8 22.54 -36.81 5.07
CA TYR A 8 22.66 -35.43 4.60
C TYR A 8 21.66 -35.08 3.47
N ILE A 9 21.43 -36.01 2.54
CA ILE A 9 20.45 -35.81 1.44
C ILE A 9 19.03 -35.75 1.99
N GLU A 10 18.71 -36.60 2.97
CA GLU A 10 17.40 -36.62 3.63
C GLU A 10 17.15 -35.35 4.44
N PHE A 11 18.16 -34.91 5.21
CA PHE A 11 18.12 -33.63 5.92
C PHE A 11 17.92 -32.44 4.98
N ARG A 12 18.63 -32.41 3.84
CA ARG A 12 18.47 -31.35 2.84
C ARG A 12 17.07 -31.36 2.22
N LYS A 13 16.50 -32.54 1.97
CA LYS A 13 15.12 -32.68 1.48
C LYS A 13 14.10 -32.13 2.47
N ASP A 14 14.20 -32.48 3.75
CA ASP A 14 13.32 -31.97 4.80
C ASP A 14 13.38 -30.44 4.89
N GLN A 15 14.59 -29.85 4.86
CA GLN A 15 14.77 -28.40 4.87
C GLN A 15 14.11 -27.71 3.67
N ILE A 16 14.25 -28.29 2.48
CA ILE A 16 13.64 -27.76 1.25
C ILE A 16 12.13 -27.87 1.31
N GLU A 17 11.58 -29.02 1.71
CA GLU A 17 10.14 -29.24 1.85
C GLU A 17 9.51 -28.28 2.85
N LYS A 18 10.16 -28.10 4.01
CA LYS A 18 9.72 -27.18 5.07
C LYS A 18 9.74 -25.73 4.59
N THR A 19 10.78 -25.33 3.85
CA THR A 19 10.89 -23.99 3.25
C THR A 19 9.82 -23.77 2.18
N ILE A 20 9.57 -24.74 1.31
CA ILE A 20 8.53 -24.65 0.26
C ILE A 20 7.15 -24.55 0.90
N LYS A 21 6.87 -25.32 1.95
CA LYS A 21 5.59 -25.27 2.66
C LYS A 21 5.37 -23.91 3.32
N GLU A 22 6.39 -23.37 4.00
CA GLU A 22 6.32 -22.04 4.63
C GLU A 22 6.15 -20.92 3.58
N LEU A 23 6.86 -21.02 2.45
CA LEU A 23 6.69 -20.09 1.33
C LEU A 23 5.30 -20.19 0.71
N ASN A 24 4.73 -21.39 0.57
CA ASN A 24 3.40 -21.57 0.01
C ASN A 24 2.31 -21.01 0.95
N GLU A 25 2.46 -21.18 2.27
CA GLU A 25 1.56 -20.58 3.27
C GLU A 25 1.67 -19.05 3.28
N LYS A 26 2.89 -18.50 3.19
CA LYS A 26 3.12 -17.05 3.04
C LYS A 26 2.54 -16.51 1.73
N LYS A 27 2.75 -17.21 0.63
CA LYS A 27 2.24 -16.82 -0.70
C LYS A 27 0.71 -16.90 -0.78
N LYS A 28 0.10 -17.86 -0.09
CA LYS A 28 -1.37 -17.92 0.05
C LYS A 28 -1.92 -16.72 0.84
N CYS A 29 -1.13 -16.21 1.80
CA CYS A 29 -1.41 -14.96 2.50
C CYS A 29 -1.29 -13.76 1.54
N GLU A 30 -0.23 -13.69 0.72
CA GLU A 30 0.02 -12.60 -0.25
C GLU A 30 -1.05 -12.53 -1.36
N ASP A 31 -1.53 -13.68 -1.86
CA ASP A 31 -2.59 -13.73 -2.89
C ASP A 31 -3.93 -13.18 -2.37
N ASP A 32 -4.20 -13.32 -1.07
CA ASP A 32 -5.37 -12.73 -0.40
C ASP A 32 -5.28 -11.19 -0.23
N TYR A 33 -4.08 -10.60 -0.37
CA TYR A 33 -3.83 -9.16 -0.25
C TYR A 33 -3.60 -8.45 -1.59
N SER A 34 -3.82 -9.13 -2.72
CA SER A 34 -3.59 -8.56 -4.04
C SER A 34 -4.39 -7.28 -4.25
N VAL A 35 -3.81 -6.33 -4.98
CA VAL A 35 -4.43 -5.04 -5.36
C VAL A 35 -5.80 -5.27 -6.00
N GLN A 36 -5.95 -6.33 -6.79
CA GLN A 36 -7.22 -6.73 -7.39
C GLN A 36 -8.32 -6.99 -6.35
N LYS A 37 -7.99 -7.66 -5.23
CA LYS A 37 -8.93 -7.91 -4.14
C LYS A 37 -9.32 -6.61 -3.42
N CYS A 38 -8.36 -5.70 -3.26
CA CYS A 38 -8.64 -4.38 -2.69
C CYS A 38 -9.58 -3.56 -3.59
N ILE A 39 -9.37 -3.61 -4.91
CA ILE A 39 -10.24 -2.94 -5.90
C ILE A 39 -11.65 -3.53 -5.87
N ASP A 40 -11.80 -4.86 -5.90
CA ASP A 40 -13.10 -5.55 -5.83
C ASP A 40 -13.88 -5.16 -4.56
N ILE A 41 -13.19 -5.13 -3.42
CA ILE A 41 -13.77 -4.73 -2.14
C ILE A 41 -14.18 -3.24 -2.13
N VAL A 42 -13.41 -2.35 -2.76
CA VAL A 42 -13.74 -0.93 -2.86
C VAL A 42 -14.88 -0.69 -3.84
N ASP A 43 -14.93 -1.44 -4.94
CA ASP A 43 -16.01 -1.33 -5.91
C ASP A 43 -17.35 -1.78 -5.31
N ALA A 44 -17.32 -2.84 -4.49
CA ALA A 44 -18.46 -3.34 -3.73
C ALA A 44 -18.94 -2.38 -2.62
N ILE A 45 -18.18 -1.33 -2.27
CA ILE A 45 -18.63 -0.30 -1.33
C ILE A 45 -19.35 0.79 -2.13
N GLU A 46 -20.68 0.73 -2.14
CA GLU A 46 -21.53 1.78 -2.75
C GLU A 46 -21.48 3.12 -2.00
N GLU A 47 -20.97 3.14 -0.76
CA GLU A 47 -20.79 4.36 0.04
C GLU A 47 -19.59 5.24 -0.41
N LEU A 48 -18.81 4.80 -1.40
CA LEU A 48 -17.70 5.55 -1.98
C LEU A 48 -18.09 6.13 -3.33
N THR A 49 -17.81 7.42 -3.54
CA THR A 49 -17.99 8.06 -4.85
C THR A 49 -16.92 7.60 -5.83
N ASP A 50 -17.19 7.74 -7.13
CA ASP A 50 -16.26 7.35 -8.19
C ASP A 50 -14.89 8.02 -8.04
N GLU A 51 -14.86 9.29 -7.61
CA GLU A 51 -13.63 10.03 -7.31
C GLU A 51 -12.82 9.37 -6.17
N GLN A 52 -13.50 8.92 -5.11
CA GLN A 52 -12.85 8.21 -4.02
C GLN A 52 -12.36 6.83 -4.44
N LYS A 53 -13.07 6.14 -5.35
CA LYS A 53 -12.65 4.83 -5.87
C LYS A 53 -11.34 4.95 -6.67
N VAL A 54 -11.17 6.03 -7.44
CA VAL A 54 -9.92 6.32 -8.15
C VAL A 54 -8.76 6.56 -7.18
N ASP A 55 -8.99 7.38 -6.14
CA ASP A 55 -7.96 7.69 -5.14
C ASP A 55 -7.58 6.44 -4.30
N CYS A 56 -8.55 5.56 -4.02
CA CYS A 56 -8.29 4.24 -3.44
C CYS A 56 -7.38 3.38 -4.33
N ASN A 57 -7.58 3.42 -5.65
CA ASN A 57 -6.79 2.64 -6.59
C ASN A 57 -5.30 3.03 -6.58
N GLU A 58 -5.00 4.33 -6.38
CA GLU A 58 -3.63 4.81 -6.16
C GLU A 58 -3.08 4.39 -4.79
N LEU A 59 -3.91 4.44 -3.74
CA LEU A 59 -3.51 3.99 -2.39
C LEU A 59 -3.12 2.51 -2.33
N PHE A 60 -3.80 1.65 -3.10
CA PHE A 60 -3.51 0.22 -3.15
C PHE A 60 -2.31 -0.16 -4.02
N GLN A 61 -1.69 0.77 -4.74
CA GLN A 61 -0.39 0.53 -5.39
C GLN A 61 0.70 0.18 -4.35
N SER A 62 0.52 0.63 -3.11
CA SER A 62 1.40 0.28 -2.00
C SER A 62 0.96 -1.02 -1.32
N GLU A 63 1.80 -2.04 -1.35
CA GLU A 63 1.54 -3.37 -0.74
C GLU A 63 1.14 -3.27 0.74
N MET A 64 1.81 -2.41 1.51
CA MET A 64 1.52 -2.19 2.93
C MET A 64 0.10 -1.64 3.17
N ASN A 65 -0.41 -0.79 2.28
CA ASN A 65 -1.77 -0.25 2.37
C ASN A 65 -2.82 -1.32 2.11
N GLY A 66 -2.57 -2.21 1.13
CA GLY A 66 -3.43 -3.37 0.85
C GLY A 66 -3.52 -4.32 2.05
N GLN A 67 -2.39 -4.62 2.70
CA GLN A 67 -2.38 -5.47 3.89
C GLN A 67 -3.17 -4.88 5.06
N ILE A 68 -3.03 -3.58 5.34
CA ILE A 68 -3.79 -2.91 6.42
C ILE A 68 -5.28 -2.90 6.10
N PHE A 69 -5.64 -2.66 4.83
CA PHE A 69 -7.01 -2.57 4.37
C PHE A 69 -7.75 -3.92 4.47
N VAL A 70 -7.16 -5.00 3.96
CA VAL A 70 -7.74 -6.34 4.01
C VAL A 70 -7.66 -6.94 5.41
N GLY A 71 -6.59 -6.65 6.17
CA GLY A 71 -6.45 -7.08 7.56
C GLY A 71 -7.52 -6.49 8.49
N THR A 72 -8.12 -5.36 8.11
CA THR A 72 -9.18 -4.72 8.88
C THR A 72 -10.55 -5.37 8.60
N LYS A 73 -11.00 -6.23 9.52
CA LYS A 73 -12.31 -6.93 9.43
C LYS A 73 -13.54 -6.02 9.57
N ASN A 74 -13.38 -4.83 10.17
CA ASN A 74 -14.48 -3.88 10.40
C ASN A 74 -14.66 -2.95 9.20
N GLN A 75 -15.75 -3.10 8.45
CA GLN A 75 -16.06 -2.29 7.27
C GLN A 75 -16.08 -0.77 7.56
N LYS A 76 -16.69 -0.36 8.69
CA LYS A 76 -16.74 1.06 9.09
C LYS A 76 -15.34 1.64 9.36
N VAL A 77 -14.49 0.90 10.07
CA VAL A 77 -13.12 1.33 10.37
C VAL A 77 -12.31 1.46 9.09
N ARG A 78 -12.48 0.50 8.18
CA ARG A 78 -11.85 0.48 6.86
C ARG A 78 -12.26 1.69 6.01
N LEU A 79 -13.54 2.06 6.04
CA LEU A 79 -14.07 3.21 5.30
C LEU A 79 -13.59 4.56 5.85
N ILE A 80 -13.51 4.68 7.18
CA ILE A 80 -12.92 5.85 7.86
C ILE A 80 -11.43 5.98 7.51
N TRP A 81 -10.71 4.87 7.50
CA TRP A 81 -9.28 4.84 7.16
C TRP A 81 -9.04 5.26 5.70
N LEU A 82 -9.81 4.73 4.74
CA LEU A 82 -9.78 5.14 3.34
C LEU A 82 -10.02 6.65 3.20
N LYS A 83 -11.12 7.17 3.76
CA LYS A 83 -11.43 8.61 3.73
C LYS A 83 -10.29 9.46 4.30
N LYS A 84 -9.67 9.01 5.39
CA LYS A 84 -8.52 9.68 6.00
C LYS A 84 -7.30 9.65 5.09
N LYS A 85 -7.05 8.55 4.38
CA LYS A 85 -5.90 8.41 3.48
C LYS A 85 -6.04 9.18 2.18
N ILE A 86 -7.22 9.15 1.57
CA ILE A 86 -7.56 9.96 0.39
C ILE A 86 -7.42 11.45 0.72
N SER A 87 -7.95 11.87 1.88
CA SER A 87 -7.81 13.25 2.35
C SER A 87 -6.36 13.65 2.71
N GLN A 88 -5.46 12.69 2.95
CA GLN A 88 -4.03 12.96 3.20
C GLN A 88 -3.18 12.92 1.92
N GLY A 89 -3.56 12.11 0.92
CA GLY A 89 -2.96 12.12 -0.42
C GLY A 89 -3.30 13.40 -1.19
N ASN A 90 -4.51 13.93 -0.94
CA ASN A 90 -4.98 15.19 -1.50
C ASN A 90 -4.68 16.40 -0.60
N ILE A 91 -3.51 16.48 0.05
CA ILE A 91 -3.01 17.82 0.44
C ILE A 91 -2.53 18.43 -0.89
N PRO A 92 -3.29 19.35 -1.53
CA PRO A 92 -2.66 20.19 -2.53
C PRO A 92 -1.51 20.87 -1.81
N SER A 93 -0.29 20.68 -2.30
CA SER A 93 0.88 21.41 -1.82
C SER A 93 0.45 22.87 -1.69
N PHE A 94 0.28 23.32 -0.44
CA PHE A 94 -0.26 24.64 -0.13
C PHE A 94 0.50 25.65 -0.99
N GLY A 95 -0.26 26.46 -1.72
CA GLY A 95 0.26 27.41 -2.68
C GLY A 95 1.48 28.14 -2.14
N HIS A 96 2.54 28.15 -2.93
CA HIS A 96 3.62 29.10 -2.77
C HIS A 96 3.01 30.49 -2.96
N GLY A 97 2.51 31.07 -1.87
CA GLY A 97 2.17 32.47 -1.75
C GLY A 97 3.45 33.29 -1.85
N GLY A 98 4.03 33.34 -3.05
CA GLY A 98 5.04 34.30 -3.43
C GLY A 98 4.34 35.64 -3.60
N GLY A 99 4.22 36.38 -2.51
CA GLY A 99 3.72 37.74 -2.49
C GLY A 99 4.43 38.56 -3.57
N SER A 100 3.64 38.96 -4.57
CA SER A 100 4.03 40.00 -5.50
C SER A 100 3.87 41.33 -4.78
N ALA A 101 4.97 41.89 -4.27
CA ALA A 101 5.05 43.29 -3.86
C ALA A 101 6.51 43.74 -3.68
N PHE A 102 7.19 44.06 -4.78
CA PHE A 102 8.02 45.26 -4.78
C PHE A 102 7.93 45.90 -6.17
N GLY A 103 6.96 46.78 -6.30
CA GLY A 103 6.86 47.71 -7.42
C GLY A 103 7.65 48.98 -7.09
N ALA A 104 8.50 49.34 -8.03
CA ALA A 104 8.81 50.69 -8.49
C ALA A 104 9.50 51.71 -7.56
N GLY A 105 10.63 52.22 -8.07
CA GLY A 105 11.01 53.65 -8.05
C GLY A 105 11.66 54.15 -6.76
N ALA A 106 12.65 55.05 -6.76
CA ALA A 106 13.16 55.90 -7.82
C ALA A 106 14.59 56.38 -7.48
N SER A 107 15.33 56.70 -8.55
CA SER A 107 16.43 57.67 -8.65
C SER A 107 16.57 58.69 -7.51
N SER A 108 17.78 58.89 -6.98
CA SER A 108 18.45 60.18 -7.16
C SER A 108 19.93 60.13 -6.77
N MET A 109 20.70 60.80 -7.64
CA MET A 109 22.08 61.24 -7.55
C MET A 109 22.27 62.21 -6.38
N GLU A 110 23.39 62.12 -5.66
CA GLU A 110 24.26 63.22 -5.19
C GLU A 110 25.65 62.68 -4.86
#